data_AF-A0A537UVD3-F1
#
_entry.id   AF-A0A537UVD3-F1
#
_cell.length_a   1.000
_cell.length_b   1.000
_cell.length_c   1.000
_cell.angle_alpha   90.00
_cell.angle_beta   90.00
_cell.angle_gamma   90.00
#
_symmetry.space_group_name_H-M   'P 1'
#
loop_
_entity.id
_entity.type
_entity.pdbx_description
1 polymer ?
#
loop_
_entity_poly.entity_id
_entity_poly.type
_entity_poly.pdbx_seq_one_letter_code
_entity_poly.pdbx_strand_id
1 'polypeptide(L)' 'MKTIVFSGPSIAEEEVRRLAAATHAPPIKRGDLAVVDDYEVIIILDGEFGQNMSVSPKEILAVLGRGKTVRNSTALE' A
#
# COMPACT_ATOMS: atom_id res chain seq x y z
N MET A 1 3.99 -12.04 9.95
CA MET A 1 3.98 -11.35 8.65
C MET A 1 2.56 -10.94 8.29
N LYS A 2 2.14 -9.76 8.75
CA LYS A 2 0.90 -9.11 8.32
C LYS A 2 1.16 -8.24 7.09
N THR A 3 0.38 -8.46 6.03
CA THR A 3 0.49 -7.72 4.77
C THR A 3 -0.77 -6.90 4.54
N ILE A 4 -0.60 -5.66 4.07
CA ILE A 4 -1.68 -4.82 3.56
C ILE A 4 -1.42 -4.50 2.09
N VAL A 5 -2.49 -4.54 1.28
CA VAL A 5 -2.45 -4.19 -0.15
C VAL A 5 -3.41 -3.04 -0.39
N PHE A 6 -2.87 -1.93 -0.89
CA PHE A 6 -3.62 -0.77 -1.36
C PHE A 6 -3.85 -0.92 -2.87
N SER A 7 -5.09 -1.13 -3.27
CA SER A 7 -5.48 -1.40 -4.66
C SER A 7 -6.82 -0.74 -5.01
N GLY A 8 -7.00 -0.40 -6.27
CA GLY A 8 -8.24 0.11 -6.84
C GLY A 8 -8.45 -0.41 -8.26
N PRO A 9 -8.81 0.43 -9.23
CA PRO A 9 -9.29 -0.04 -10.53
C PRO A 9 -8.24 -0.77 -11.37
N SER A 10 -6.94 -0.69 -11.02
CA SER A 10 -5.88 -1.38 -11.76
C SER A 10 -5.88 -2.89 -11.56
N ILE A 11 -6.59 -3.41 -10.55
CA ILE A 11 -6.72 -4.84 -10.29
C ILE A 11 -8.04 -5.16 -9.58
N ALA A 12 -8.75 -6.21 -10.01
CA ALA A 12 -9.96 -6.64 -9.33
C ALA A 12 -9.64 -7.15 -7.92
N GLU A 13 -10.46 -6.80 -6.92
CA GLU A 13 -10.26 -7.24 -5.53
C GLU A 13 -10.18 -8.78 -5.42
N GLU A 14 -11.00 -9.49 -6.21
CA GLU A 14 -10.99 -10.95 -6.34
C GLU A 14 -9.61 -11.49 -6.77
N GLU A 15 -8.94 -10.79 -7.69
CA GLU A 15 -7.60 -11.14 -8.18
C GLU A 15 -6.57 -11.02 -7.04
N VAL A 16 -6.61 -9.91 -6.30
CA VAL A 16 -5.69 -9.66 -5.18
C VAL A 16 -5.89 -10.72 -4.09
N ARG A 17 -7.14 -11.07 -3.78
CA ARG A 17 -7.49 -12.09 -2.77
C ARG A 17 -6.98 -13.48 -3.16
N ARG A 18 -6.93 -13.79 -4.46
CA ARG A 18 -6.38 -15.06 -4.98
C ARG A 18 -4.86 -15.13 -4.86
N LEU A 19 -4.16 -13.99 -4.99
CA LEU A 19 -2.70 -13.95 -5.02
C LEU A 19 -2.08 -14.08 -3.63
N ALA A 20 -2.68 -13.50 -2.59
CA ALA A 20 -2.15 -13.55 -1.24
C ALA A 20 -3.21 -13.34 -0.15
N ALA A 21 -3.01 -13.99 0.99
CA ALA A 21 -3.73 -13.67 2.21
C ALA A 21 -3.21 -12.34 2.77
N ALA A 22 -3.93 -11.25 2.49
CA ALA A 22 -3.58 -9.91 2.94
C ALA A 22 -4.81 -9.12 3.37
N THR A 23 -4.60 -8.03 4.10
CA THR A 23 -5.64 -7.03 4.31
C THR A 23 -5.76 -6.17 3.05
N HIS A 24 -6.98 -6.00 2.55
CA HIS A 24 -7.25 -5.19 1.38
C HIS A 24 -7.72 -3.80 1.81
N ALA A 25 -7.12 -2.78 1.21
CA ALA A 25 -7.43 -1.38 1.43
C ALA A 25 -7.71 -0.69 0.09
N PRO A 26 -8.51 0.40 0.10
CA PRO A 26 -8.70 1.24 -1.08
C PRO A 26 -7.35 1.82 -1.58
N PRO A 27 -7.31 2.49 -2.74
CA PRO A 27 -6.10 3.16 -3.21
C PRO A 27 -5.50 4.06 -2.14
N ILE A 28 -4.18 4.03 -2.00
CA ILE A 28 -3.50 4.73 -0.91
C ILE A 28 -3.64 6.24 -1.07
N LYS A 29 -3.90 6.92 0.05
CA LYS A 29 -3.89 8.39 0.12
C LYS A 29 -3.01 8.87 1.27
N ARG A 30 -2.76 10.18 1.29
CA ARG A 30 -1.97 10.80 2.35
C ARG A 30 -2.59 10.55 3.73
N GLY A 31 -1.75 10.18 4.68
CA GLY A 31 -2.12 9.83 6.05
C GLY A 31 -2.31 8.33 6.28
N ASP A 32 -2.57 7.53 5.24
CA ASP A 32 -2.80 6.08 5.42
C ASP A 32 -1.56 5.38 5.98
N LEU A 33 -0.36 5.78 5.53
CA LEU A 33 0.90 5.21 6.03
C LEU A 33 1.17 5.51 7.52
N ALA A 34 0.46 6.45 8.14
CA ALA A 34 0.61 6.74 9.55
C ALA A 34 -0.10 5.72 10.46
N VAL A 35 -1.04 4.92 9.92
CA VAL A 35 -1.88 3.99 10.69
C VAL A 35 -1.67 2.52 10.32
N VAL A 36 -0.67 2.21 9.50
CA VAL A 36 -0.32 0.83 9.09
C VAL A 36 0.72 0.19 10.00
N ASP A 37 0.78 0.59 11.27
CA ASP A 37 1.83 0.15 12.19
C ASP A 37 1.79 -1.36 12.49
N ASP A 38 0.61 -1.99 12.39
CA ASP A 38 0.43 -3.44 12.59
C ASP A 38 0.84 -4.30 11.38
N TYR A 39 1.25 -3.68 10.26
CA TYR A 39 1.64 -4.38 9.04
C TYR A 39 3.15 -4.35 8.83
N GLU A 40 3.71 -5.50 8.48
CA GLU A 40 5.15 -5.65 8.20
C GLU A 40 5.46 -5.39 6.72
N VAL A 41 4.52 -5.74 5.85
CA VAL A 41 4.63 -5.60 4.40
C VAL A 41 3.48 -4.73 3.89
N ILE A 42 3.82 -3.69 3.15
CA ILE A 42 2.88 -2.73 2.57
C ILE A 42 3.06 -2.78 1.05
N ILE A 43 2.02 -3.22 0.35
CA ILE A 43 2.00 -3.26 -1.11
C ILE A 43 1.12 -2.13 -1.61
N ILE A 44 1.69 -1.28 -2.48
CA ILE A 44 1.00 -0.15 -3.09
C ILE A 44 0.85 -0.44 -4.58
N LEU A 45 -0.36 -0.81 -5.00
CA LEU A 45 -0.70 -1.01 -6.40
C LEU A 45 -1.33 0.26 -7.00
N ASP A 46 -2.20 0.91 -6.22
CA ASP A 46 -2.90 2.13 -6.63
C ASP A 46 -2.84 3.21 -5.55
N GLY A 47 -2.75 4.46 -6.01
CA GLY A 47 -2.93 5.65 -5.17
C GLY A 47 -4.15 6.44 -5.62
N GLU A 48 -4.79 7.17 -4.70
CA GLU A 48 -5.80 8.15 -5.08
C GLU A 48 -5.14 9.35 -5.79
N PHE A 49 -5.79 9.80 -6.87
CA PHE A 49 -5.43 11.01 -7.62
C PHE A 49 -6.64 11.95 -7.67
N GLY A 50 -6.40 13.27 -7.62
CA GLY A 50 -7.45 14.29 -7.71
C GLY A 50 -7.52 15.20 -6.49
N GLN A 51 -8.68 15.32 -5.85
CA GLN A 51 -8.89 16.18 -4.67
C GLN A 51 -8.20 15.64 -3.41
N ASN A 52 -7.91 14.34 -3.37
CA ASN A 52 -7.06 13.73 -2.34
C ASN A 52 -5.61 13.76 -2.81
N MET A 53 -4.72 14.24 -1.95
CA MET A 53 -3.30 14.32 -2.29
C MET A 53 -2.68 12.93 -2.17
N SER A 54 -1.91 12.55 -3.20
CA SER A 54 -1.14 11.31 -3.21
C SER A 54 -0.20 11.23 -2.02
N VAL A 55 0.13 9.99 -1.62
CA VAL A 55 1.08 9.75 -0.52
C VAL A 55 2.41 10.43 -0.83
N SER A 56 2.98 11.10 0.16
CA SER A 56 4.24 11.81 -0.03
C SER A 56 5.43 10.84 0.07
N PRO A 57 6.53 11.10 -0.66
CA PRO A 57 7.77 10.33 -0.49
C PRO A 57 8.27 10.29 0.96
N LYS A 58 8.00 11.35 1.74
CA LYS A 58 8.36 11.41 3.17
C LYS A 58 7.63 10.36 4.01
N GLU A 59 6.37 10.09 3.72
CA GLU A 59 5.61 9.05 4.44
C GLU A 59 6.16 7.65 4.12
N ILE A 60 6.53 7.41 2.85
CA ILE A 60 7.16 6.15 2.45
C ILE A 60 8.51 5.97 3.17
N LEU A 61 9.35 7.01 3.18
CA LEU A 61 10.63 6.98 3.88
C LEU A 61 10.47 6.77 5.40
N ALA A 62 9.44 7.37 6.01
CA ALA A 62 9.17 7.18 7.44
C ALA A 62 8.81 5.72 7.76
N VAL A 63 8.01 5.08 6.90
CA VAL A 63 7.64 3.66 7.02
C VAL A 63 8.86 2.75 6.83
N LEU A 64 9.66 3.00 5.79
CA LEU A 64 10.92 2.26 5.56
C LEU A 64 11.89 2.41 6.74
N GLY A 65 12.00 3.62 7.31
CA GLY A 65 12.82 3.89 8.50
C GLY A 65 12.36 3.14 9.76
N ARG A 66 11.11 2.67 9.82
CA ARG A 66 10.59 1.81 10.89
C ARG A 66 10.88 0.32 10.66
N GLY A 67 11.64 -0.03 9.62
CA GLY A 67 11.96 -1.42 9.27
C GLY A 67 10.84 -2.17 8.54
N LYS A 68 9.80 -1.46 8.09
CA LYS A 68 8.70 -2.04 7.29
C LYS A 68 9.15 -2.20 5.84
N THR A 69 8.59 -3.20 5.17
CA THR A 69 8.82 -3.40 3.73
C THR A 69 7.73 -2.71 2.93
N VAL A 70 8.12 -1.84 1.99
CA VAL A 70 7.20 -1.22 1.02
C VAL A 70 7.53 -1.75 -0.36
N ARG A 71 6.51 -2.22 -1.10
CA ARG A 71 6.61 -2.68 -2.49
C ARG A 71 5.58 -1.97 -3.35
N ASN A 72 5.94 -1.63 -4.58
CA ASN A 72 5.01 -1.17 -5.61
C ASN A 72 5.04 -2.11 -6.82
N SER A 73 4.05 -2.00 -7.70
CA SER A 73 3.92 -2.85 -8.89
C SER A 73 5.15 -2.84 -9.81
N THR A 74 5.89 -1.72 -9.89
CA THR A 74 7.11 -1.60 -10.70
C THR A 74 8.37 -2.13 -10.01
N ALA A 75 8.35 -2.37 -8.69
CA ALA A 75 9.50 -2.88 -7.92
C ALA A 75 9.37 -4.39 -7.60
N LEU A 76 8.59 -5.11 -8.42
CA LEU A 76 8.45 -6.57 -8.36
C LEU A 76 9.39 -7.31 -9.33
N GLU A 77 10.28 -6.59 -10.04
CA GLU A 77 11.40 -7.17 -10.80
C GLU A 77 12.64 -7.43 -9.92
#